data_AF-A0A0B5J8I3-F1
#
_entry.id   AF-A0A0B5J8I3-F1
#
_cell.length_a   1.000
_cell.length_b   1.000
_cell.length_c   1.000
_cell.angle_alpha   90.00
_cell.angle_beta   90.00
_cell.angle_gamma   90.00
#
_symmetry.space_group_name_H-M   'P 1'
#
loop_
_entity.id
_entity.type
_entity.pdbx_description
1 polymer ?
#
loop_
_entity_poly.entity_id
_entity_poly.type
_entity_poly.pdbx_seq_one_letter_code
_entity_poly.pdbx_strand_id
1 'polypeptide(L)'
;MKYCMVAITLFCSVSGSRSLEAGDDYATTDGFTEELLRQLKVVPVPPAKCQCQEGYDMRNGSCIRSAEFDPQDVCRSGKMVDGLCVTPAPQVLQCPHDYVTVCKNKDRSESPCCAKEETAEKAARCRDGTDSHDGRCTRILARERVHECPPGHALMSSHGTQCIKQEYGEAAPACVYPDELSPEGDSCLTTIQQGFEYICPDEYECVARSLKKKKKYSPLCSACVKIEKAQPTCGCPEGQDEFNGFCYEAGTYEFCQSRKGLPQKQAPPRKKGYTAVELYEQQPEVNCKPLGHVTCTCDLPFSLQGSGESSTCIHRDLIPAVPICRGQTDENGNCIAQVQKRVLYECAEGFTCDVVNKKGRCNCVRLTAVEPTKRCASGEEREDKCIEIIEEPKILECPQGYSETCCDNICTCTKTTLAVREIHCAPGAVSIQGDCAYVSKPSTSCEGGRLRGEKCIQDFMVPPLCG
;
A
#
# COMPACT_ATOMS: atom_id res chain seq x y z
N MET A 1 -40.40 -10.04 -19.73
CA MET A 1 -40.30 -9.87 -21.19
C MET A 1 -39.06 -9.03 -21.48
N LYS A 2 -37.95 -9.66 -21.85
CA LYS A 2 -36.69 -8.99 -22.21
C LYS A 2 -36.32 -9.44 -23.62
N TYR A 3 -36.06 -8.47 -24.48
CA TYR A 3 -35.71 -8.63 -25.88
C TYR A 3 -34.36 -9.33 -26.02
N CYS A 4 -34.30 -10.39 -26.83
CA CYS A 4 -33.03 -10.95 -27.31
C CYS A 4 -32.52 -10.07 -28.46
N MET A 5 -31.33 -9.47 -28.30
CA MET A 5 -30.57 -8.96 -29.43
C MET A 5 -29.96 -10.14 -30.18
N VAL A 6 -30.55 -10.51 -31.31
CA VAL A 6 -29.91 -11.36 -32.31
C VAL A 6 -28.99 -10.44 -33.13
N ALA A 7 -27.68 -10.63 -33.02
CA ALA A 7 -26.72 -10.03 -33.93
C ALA A 7 -26.82 -10.72 -35.30
N ILE A 8 -27.79 -10.30 -36.10
CA ILE A 8 -27.81 -10.58 -37.54
C ILE A 8 -26.94 -9.52 -38.19
N THR A 9 -25.74 -9.89 -38.61
CA THR A 9 -25.01 -9.11 -39.60
C THR A 9 -25.04 -9.88 -40.90
N LEU A 10 -25.85 -9.43 -41.85
CA LEU A 10 -25.55 -9.46 -43.28
C LEU A 10 -26.55 -8.53 -44.00
N PHE A 11 -25.96 -7.51 -44.63
CA PHE A 11 -26.58 -6.38 -45.31
C PHE A 11 -27.50 -6.79 -46.47
N CYS A 12 -28.74 -6.27 -46.47
CA CYS A 12 -29.58 -6.20 -47.66
C CYS A 12 -29.50 -4.77 -48.22
N SER A 13 -28.70 -4.59 -49.25
CA SER A 13 -28.68 -3.37 -50.06
C SER A 13 -29.59 -3.53 -51.27
N VAL A 14 -30.55 -2.60 -51.37
CA VAL A 14 -31.41 -2.32 -52.51
C VAL A 14 -30.58 -1.80 -53.69
N SER A 15 -30.87 -2.24 -54.92
CA SER A 15 -31.09 -1.43 -56.13
C SER A 15 -30.84 -2.21 -57.43
N GLY A 16 -31.59 -1.86 -58.49
CA GLY A 16 -31.06 -1.94 -59.87
C GLY A 16 -31.87 -2.75 -60.87
N SER A 17 -32.81 -2.09 -61.54
CA SER A 17 -33.46 -2.49 -62.80
C SER A 17 -32.47 -2.65 -63.96
N ARG A 18 -32.78 -3.50 -64.96
CA ARG A 18 -32.76 -3.18 -66.41
C ARG A 18 -33.15 -4.37 -67.31
N SER A 19 -33.95 -4.05 -68.33
CA SER A 19 -34.30 -4.82 -69.53
C SER A 19 -33.11 -5.13 -70.44
N LEU A 20 -33.30 -6.07 -71.37
CA LEU A 20 -32.95 -6.09 -72.82
C LEU A 20 -33.19 -7.53 -73.32
N GLU A 21 -34.22 -7.80 -74.13
CA GLU A 21 -34.33 -7.66 -75.60
C GLU A 21 -33.79 -8.85 -76.41
N ALA A 22 -34.69 -9.31 -77.30
CA ALA A 22 -34.52 -9.68 -78.70
C ALA A 22 -33.63 -10.87 -79.11
N GLY A 23 -34.12 -11.62 -80.10
CA GLY A 23 -33.38 -12.66 -80.78
C GLY A 23 -34.27 -13.48 -81.71
N ASP A 24 -34.68 -12.85 -82.80
CA ASP A 24 -35.55 -13.38 -83.86
C ASP A 24 -34.98 -14.61 -84.62
N ASP A 25 -35.90 -15.29 -85.31
CA ASP A 25 -35.93 -15.34 -86.79
C ASP A 25 -35.67 -16.64 -87.60
N TYR A 26 -36.51 -16.73 -88.65
CA TYR A 26 -36.48 -17.46 -89.93
C TYR A 26 -36.46 -19.01 -89.95
N ALA A 27 -37.46 -19.71 -90.48
CA ALA A 27 -38.08 -19.75 -91.83
C ALA A 27 -37.40 -20.72 -92.80
N THR A 28 -38.21 -21.60 -93.43
CA THR A 28 -38.19 -22.12 -94.82
C THR A 28 -38.96 -23.46 -94.82
N THR A 29 -40.18 -23.58 -95.34
CA THR A 29 -40.71 -23.53 -96.73
C THR A 29 -40.25 -24.66 -97.66
N ASP A 30 -41.26 -25.10 -98.43
CA ASP A 30 -41.20 -25.83 -99.71
C ASP A 30 -40.92 -27.33 -99.63
N GLY A 31 -41.54 -28.18 -100.45
CA GLY A 31 -42.34 -27.99 -101.65
C GLY A 31 -42.25 -29.30 -102.42
N PHE A 32 -43.39 -29.92 -102.73
CA PHE A 32 -43.91 -30.01 -104.11
C PHE A 32 -43.24 -31.07 -105.02
N THR A 33 -44.10 -32.00 -105.47
CA THR A 33 -44.15 -32.64 -106.80
C THR A 33 -43.00 -33.51 -107.30
N GLU A 34 -43.33 -34.75 -107.70
CA GLU A 34 -43.32 -35.13 -109.12
C GLU A 34 -43.97 -36.51 -109.33
N GLU A 35 -45.26 -36.46 -109.65
CA GLU A 35 -46.09 -37.52 -110.22
C GLU A 35 -46.36 -37.09 -111.66
N LEU A 36 -45.65 -37.64 -112.65
CA LEU A 36 -46.00 -37.74 -114.09
C LEU A 36 -44.71 -37.91 -114.90
N LEU A 37 -44.59 -38.98 -115.69
CA LEU A 37 -44.13 -38.97 -117.10
C LEU A 37 -44.12 -40.42 -117.62
N ARG A 38 -45.21 -40.85 -118.27
CA ARG A 38 -45.48 -40.78 -119.72
C ARG A 38 -44.65 -41.76 -120.56
N GLN A 39 -45.38 -42.78 -120.98
CA GLN A 39 -45.11 -43.77 -122.00
C GLN A 39 -44.49 -43.14 -123.28
N LEU A 40 -43.32 -43.63 -123.67
CA LEU A 40 -42.76 -43.46 -125.00
C LEU A 40 -42.40 -44.84 -125.56
N LYS A 41 -43.20 -45.30 -126.53
CA LYS A 41 -42.88 -46.41 -127.42
C LYS A 41 -41.68 -46.00 -128.28
N VAL A 42 -40.53 -46.61 -128.05
CA VAL A 42 -39.33 -46.46 -128.89
C VAL A 42 -39.12 -47.73 -129.70
N VAL A 43 -38.95 -47.51 -131.00
CA VAL A 43 -38.75 -48.47 -132.08
C VAL A 43 -37.46 -49.27 -131.85
N PRO A 44 -37.45 -50.60 -132.04
CA PRO A 44 -36.24 -51.40 -131.86
C PRO A 44 -35.18 -51.08 -132.93
N VAL A 45 -34.07 -50.50 -132.48
CA VAL A 45 -32.79 -50.41 -133.18
C VAL A 45 -31.89 -51.54 -132.63
N PRO A 46 -31.21 -52.35 -133.47
CA PRO A 46 -30.44 -53.51 -133.04
C PRO A 46 -29.26 -53.15 -132.11
N PRO A 47 -28.90 -54.04 -131.15
CA PRO A 47 -28.03 -53.73 -130.02
C PRO A 47 -26.55 -53.56 -130.41
N ALA A 48 -25.97 -52.41 -130.02
CA ALA A 48 -24.54 -52.22 -129.85
C ALA A 48 -24.09 -52.89 -128.55
N LYS A 49 -22.95 -53.57 -128.57
CA LYS A 49 -22.44 -54.34 -127.43
C LYS A 49 -21.73 -53.38 -126.47
N CYS A 50 -22.38 -52.98 -125.38
CA CYS A 50 -21.76 -52.21 -124.31
C CYS A 50 -20.91 -53.11 -123.40
N GLN A 51 -19.72 -52.63 -123.04
CA GLN A 51 -18.85 -53.31 -122.08
C GLN A 51 -18.48 -52.36 -120.95
N CYS A 52 -18.38 -52.91 -119.74
CA CYS A 52 -17.89 -52.18 -118.58
C CYS A 52 -16.37 -52.11 -118.60
N GLN A 53 -15.82 -51.05 -118.01
CA GLN A 53 -14.38 -51.02 -117.74
C GLN A 53 -13.98 -52.17 -116.83
N GLU A 54 -12.76 -52.67 -117.00
CA GLU A 54 -12.23 -53.80 -116.25
C GLU A 54 -12.32 -53.54 -114.73
N GLY A 55 -12.88 -54.51 -114.00
CA GLY A 55 -13.16 -54.40 -112.56
C GLY A 55 -14.54 -53.82 -112.19
N TYR A 56 -15.39 -53.51 -113.17
CA TYR A 56 -16.81 -53.20 -112.94
C TYR A 56 -17.70 -54.29 -113.55
N ASP A 57 -18.71 -54.71 -112.80
CA ASP A 57 -19.71 -55.67 -113.28
C ASP A 57 -20.94 -54.93 -113.81
N MET A 58 -21.40 -55.32 -115.00
CA MET A 58 -22.65 -54.80 -115.56
C MET A 58 -23.83 -55.34 -114.77
N ARG A 59 -24.51 -54.49 -114.01
CA ARG A 59 -25.75 -54.83 -113.28
C ARG A 59 -26.81 -53.77 -113.53
N ASN A 60 -27.97 -54.20 -114.03
CA ASN A 60 -29.12 -53.34 -114.33
C ASN A 60 -28.79 -52.15 -115.26
N GLY A 61 -27.91 -52.35 -116.25
CA GLY A 61 -27.55 -51.33 -117.24
C GLY A 61 -26.49 -50.32 -116.81
N SER A 62 -25.97 -50.44 -115.58
CA SER A 62 -24.86 -49.64 -115.07
C SER A 62 -23.67 -50.52 -114.72
N CYS A 63 -22.45 -50.00 -114.88
CA CYS A 63 -21.24 -50.66 -114.44
C CYS A 63 -21.02 -50.35 -112.96
N ILE A 64 -21.06 -51.39 -112.12
CA ILE A 64 -20.94 -51.24 -110.68
C ILE A 64 -19.66 -51.91 -110.21
N ARG A 65 -18.83 -51.18 -109.47
CA ARG A 65 -17.72 -51.75 -108.71
C ARG A 65 -18.04 -51.62 -107.24
N SER A 66 -18.19 -52.76 -106.58
CA SER A 66 -18.34 -52.83 -105.14
C SER A 66 -16.95 -52.78 -104.51
N ALA A 67 -16.71 -51.84 -103.61
CA ALA A 67 -15.56 -51.89 -102.73
C ALA A 67 -16.01 -52.35 -101.35
N GLU A 68 -15.25 -53.28 -100.78
CA GLU A 68 -15.45 -53.77 -99.42
C GLU A 68 -14.48 -53.03 -98.49
N PHE A 69 -15.00 -52.49 -97.41
CA PHE A 69 -14.21 -51.89 -96.33
C PHE A 69 -14.69 -52.45 -94.99
N ASP A 70 -13.81 -52.43 -93.99
CA ASP A 70 -14.17 -52.85 -92.65
C ASP A 70 -15.16 -51.84 -92.04
N PRO A 71 -16.19 -52.32 -91.30
CA PRO A 71 -17.12 -51.43 -90.64
C PRO A 71 -16.39 -50.57 -89.62
N GLN A 72 -16.74 -49.29 -89.59
CA GLN A 72 -16.23 -48.39 -88.58
C GLN A 72 -17.19 -48.42 -87.40
N ASP A 73 -16.61 -48.52 -86.21
CA ASP A 73 -17.35 -48.30 -84.98
C ASP A 73 -17.65 -46.81 -84.87
N VAL A 74 -18.94 -46.46 -84.89
CA VAL A 74 -19.39 -45.07 -84.82
C VAL A 74 -20.31 -44.90 -83.63
N CYS A 75 -20.03 -43.87 -82.82
CA CYS A 75 -20.89 -43.47 -81.73
C CYS A 75 -22.03 -42.59 -82.26
N ARG A 76 -23.28 -43.05 -82.09
CA ARG A 76 -24.47 -42.24 -82.39
C ARG A 76 -24.54 -40.97 -81.54
N SER A 77 -24.06 -41.06 -80.30
CA SER A 77 -23.91 -39.96 -79.36
C SER A 77 -22.65 -40.17 -78.51
N GLY A 78 -21.99 -39.07 -78.19
CA GLY A 78 -20.77 -39.09 -77.38
C GLY A 78 -19.48 -39.25 -78.19
N LYS A 79 -18.39 -39.49 -77.47
CA LYS A 79 -17.04 -39.68 -78.02
C LYS A 79 -16.59 -41.12 -77.78
N MET A 80 -15.82 -41.66 -78.73
CA MET A 80 -15.22 -42.97 -78.58
C MET A 80 -14.01 -42.89 -77.65
N VAL A 81 -14.03 -43.66 -76.56
CA VAL A 81 -12.94 -43.79 -75.59
C VAL A 81 -12.79 -45.26 -75.28
N ASP A 82 -11.60 -45.82 -75.52
CA ASP A 82 -11.28 -47.25 -75.28
C ASP A 82 -12.30 -48.25 -75.88
N GLY A 83 -12.78 -47.95 -77.10
CA GLY A 83 -13.73 -48.81 -77.82
C GLY A 83 -15.19 -48.72 -77.34
N LEU A 84 -15.51 -47.78 -76.44
CA LEU A 84 -16.87 -47.53 -75.96
C LEU A 84 -17.31 -46.10 -76.30
N CYS A 85 -18.62 -45.92 -76.48
CA CYS A 85 -19.21 -44.62 -76.72
C CYS A 85 -19.59 -43.97 -75.40
N VAL A 86 -18.85 -42.93 -75.04
CA VAL A 86 -18.98 -42.20 -73.78
C VAL A 86 -19.71 -40.88 -74.04
N THR A 87 -20.92 -40.75 -73.49
CA THR A 87 -21.72 -39.52 -73.55
C THR A 87 -21.73 -38.84 -72.18
N PRO A 88 -21.37 -37.55 -72.07
CA PRO A 88 -21.46 -36.82 -70.80
C PRO A 88 -22.85 -36.96 -70.19
N ALA A 89 -22.91 -37.34 -68.92
CA ALA A 89 -24.15 -37.46 -68.17
C ALA A 89 -24.26 -36.30 -67.15
N PRO A 90 -25.49 -35.85 -66.84
CA PRO A 90 -25.68 -34.86 -65.79
C PRO A 90 -25.16 -35.41 -64.45
N GLN A 91 -24.36 -34.59 -63.76
CA GLN A 91 -23.85 -34.86 -62.43
C GLN A 91 -24.80 -34.22 -61.40
N VAL A 92 -25.15 -34.97 -60.36
CA VAL A 92 -25.93 -34.43 -59.23
C VAL A 92 -25.02 -34.40 -58.03
N LEU A 93 -24.72 -33.19 -57.54
CA LEU A 93 -23.97 -33.01 -56.30
C LEU A 93 -24.91 -33.23 -55.12
N GLN A 94 -24.74 -34.33 -54.39
CA GLN A 94 -25.53 -34.64 -53.21
C GLN A 94 -24.64 -34.65 -51.97
N CYS A 95 -25.23 -34.38 -50.82
CA CYS A 95 -24.51 -34.55 -49.57
C CYS A 95 -24.43 -36.03 -49.20
N PRO A 96 -23.35 -36.46 -48.50
CA PRO A 96 -23.28 -37.81 -47.97
C PRO A 96 -24.50 -38.14 -47.09
N HIS A 97 -24.76 -39.43 -46.88
CA HIS A 97 -25.89 -39.88 -46.06
C HIS A 97 -25.86 -39.20 -44.67
N ASP A 98 -27.01 -38.70 -44.21
CA ASP A 98 -27.23 -37.91 -42.98
C ASP A 98 -26.69 -36.47 -42.96
N TYR A 99 -26.14 -35.95 -44.06
CA TYR A 99 -25.76 -34.54 -44.15
C TYR A 99 -26.83 -33.72 -44.87
N VAL A 100 -27.08 -32.50 -44.36
CA VAL A 100 -27.99 -31.54 -44.99
C VAL A 100 -27.22 -30.47 -45.76
N THR A 101 -27.79 -30.00 -46.86
CA THR A 101 -27.15 -28.97 -47.69
C THR A 101 -27.30 -27.59 -47.02
N VAL A 102 -26.19 -26.95 -46.67
CA VAL A 102 -26.21 -25.60 -46.04
C VAL A 102 -25.81 -24.47 -46.98
N CYS A 103 -25.21 -24.79 -48.12
CA CYS A 103 -24.82 -23.81 -49.13
C CYS A 103 -25.99 -23.33 -49.99
N LYS A 104 -25.86 -22.09 -50.49
CA LYS A 104 -26.77 -21.53 -51.51
C LYS A 104 -26.30 -21.98 -52.90
N ASN A 105 -27.19 -21.91 -53.90
CA ASN A 105 -26.92 -22.36 -55.28
C ASN A 105 -25.71 -21.71 -55.98
N LYS A 106 -25.07 -20.69 -55.40
CA LYS A 106 -23.91 -19.98 -55.95
C LYS A 106 -22.56 -20.46 -55.41
N ASP A 107 -22.55 -21.34 -54.41
CA ASP A 107 -21.32 -21.82 -53.80
C ASP A 107 -20.66 -22.89 -54.69
N ARG A 108 -19.33 -22.83 -54.80
CA ARG A 108 -18.55 -23.76 -55.64
C ARG A 108 -18.69 -25.20 -55.13
N SER A 109 -18.57 -26.17 -56.05
CA SER A 109 -18.66 -27.61 -55.76
C SER A 109 -17.62 -28.10 -54.74
N GLU A 110 -16.48 -27.43 -54.65
CA GLU A 110 -15.38 -27.74 -53.73
C GLU A 110 -15.59 -27.21 -52.30
N SER A 111 -16.60 -26.35 -52.08
CA SER A 111 -16.88 -25.82 -50.75
C SER A 111 -17.53 -26.90 -49.87
N PRO A 112 -17.19 -26.97 -48.57
CA PRO A 112 -17.85 -27.86 -47.62
C PRO A 112 -19.30 -27.41 -47.41
N CYS A 113 -20.20 -27.97 -48.22
CA CYS A 113 -21.60 -27.54 -48.34
C CYS A 113 -22.59 -28.46 -47.64
N CYS A 114 -22.07 -29.50 -46.99
CA CYS A 114 -22.83 -30.50 -46.29
C CYS A 114 -22.54 -30.34 -44.81
N ALA A 115 -23.57 -30.14 -44.01
CA ALA A 115 -23.45 -30.06 -42.56
C ALA A 115 -24.23 -31.19 -41.91
N LYS A 116 -23.67 -31.79 -40.88
CA LYS A 116 -24.37 -32.70 -39.98
C LYS A 116 -24.23 -32.17 -38.57
N GLU A 117 -25.36 -31.93 -37.93
CA GLU A 117 -25.40 -31.53 -36.53
C GLU A 117 -25.34 -32.78 -35.65
N GLU A 118 -24.32 -32.82 -34.80
CA GLU A 118 -24.20 -33.82 -33.76
C GLU A 118 -24.59 -33.19 -32.43
N THR A 119 -25.44 -33.88 -31.66
CA THR A 119 -25.82 -33.45 -30.31
C THR A 119 -25.06 -34.27 -29.27
N ALA A 120 -24.72 -33.63 -28.16
CA ALA A 120 -24.17 -34.29 -26.99
C ALA A 120 -24.86 -33.80 -25.72
N GLU A 121 -24.87 -34.66 -24.71
CA GLU A 121 -25.28 -34.27 -23.36
C GLU A 121 -24.18 -33.42 -22.71
N LYS A 122 -24.59 -32.49 -21.83
CA LYS A 122 -23.63 -31.73 -21.03
C LYS A 122 -22.92 -32.66 -20.06
N ALA A 123 -21.60 -32.58 -20.03
CA ALA A 123 -20.82 -33.27 -19.03
C ALA A 123 -20.90 -32.50 -17.71
N ALA A 124 -21.31 -33.20 -16.65
CA ALA A 124 -21.32 -32.65 -15.31
C ALA A 124 -19.92 -32.78 -14.71
N ARG A 125 -19.24 -31.65 -14.51
CA ARG A 125 -17.89 -31.61 -13.95
C ARG A 125 -17.83 -30.76 -12.68
N CYS A 126 -16.90 -31.12 -11.80
CA CYS A 126 -16.58 -30.30 -10.64
C CYS A 126 -15.65 -29.15 -11.05
N ARG A 127 -15.76 -28.02 -10.35
CA ARG A 127 -14.89 -26.87 -10.58
C ARG A 127 -13.46 -27.24 -10.14
N ASP A 128 -12.46 -26.63 -10.77
CA ASP A 128 -11.07 -26.81 -10.34
C ASP A 128 -10.92 -26.51 -8.84
N GLY A 129 -10.26 -27.42 -8.11
CA GLY A 129 -10.10 -27.35 -6.66
C GLY A 129 -11.27 -27.93 -5.84
N THR A 130 -12.18 -28.66 -6.49
CA THR A 130 -13.25 -29.44 -5.82
C THR A 130 -13.21 -30.90 -6.27
N ASP A 131 -13.48 -31.81 -5.35
CA ASP A 131 -13.47 -33.25 -5.59
C ASP A 131 -14.89 -33.80 -5.66
N SER A 132 -15.14 -34.79 -6.53
CA SER A 132 -16.45 -35.43 -6.60
C SER A 132 -16.58 -36.53 -5.55
N HIS A 133 -17.46 -36.33 -4.57
CA HIS A 133 -17.80 -37.30 -3.54
C HIS A 133 -19.32 -37.54 -3.55
N ASP A 134 -19.76 -38.80 -3.62
CA ASP A 134 -21.17 -39.21 -3.67
C ASP A 134 -22.03 -38.45 -4.70
N GLY A 135 -21.44 -38.12 -5.85
CA GLY A 135 -22.14 -37.40 -6.91
C GLY A 135 -22.33 -35.90 -6.67
N ARG A 136 -21.76 -35.33 -5.60
CA ARG A 136 -21.65 -33.88 -5.35
C ARG A 136 -20.22 -33.41 -5.54
N CYS A 137 -20.02 -32.11 -5.76
CA CYS A 137 -18.68 -31.52 -5.73
C CYS A 137 -18.45 -30.97 -4.34
N THR A 138 -17.36 -31.37 -3.71
CA THR A 138 -17.02 -30.96 -2.35
C THR A 138 -15.69 -30.25 -2.34
N ARG A 139 -15.61 -29.17 -1.57
CA ARG A 139 -14.37 -28.46 -1.30
C ARG A 139 -14.08 -28.52 0.17
N ILE A 140 -12.93 -29.06 0.52
CA ILE A 140 -12.47 -29.15 1.90
C ILE A 140 -11.72 -27.85 2.22
N LEU A 141 -12.31 -27.01 3.05
CA LEU A 141 -11.64 -25.82 3.57
C LEU A 141 -11.07 -26.10 4.95
N ALA A 142 -9.75 -26.05 5.06
CA ALA A 142 -9.06 -26.08 6.33
C ALA A 142 -8.92 -24.65 6.87
N ARG A 143 -9.52 -24.40 8.04
CA ARG A 143 -9.42 -23.15 8.79
C ARG A 143 -8.62 -23.35 10.07
N GLU A 144 -7.96 -22.30 10.52
CA GLU A 144 -7.31 -22.29 11.83
C GLU A 144 -8.35 -22.25 12.95
N ARG A 145 -7.99 -22.83 14.09
CA ARG A 145 -8.83 -22.79 15.29
C ARG A 145 -8.85 -21.38 15.85
N VAL A 146 -10.02 -20.93 16.30
CA VAL A 146 -10.15 -19.63 16.94
C VAL A 146 -9.90 -19.80 18.44
N HIS A 147 -9.08 -18.90 18.99
CA HIS A 147 -8.86 -18.80 20.42
C HIS A 147 -10.00 -18.02 21.06
N GLU A 148 -10.72 -18.65 21.99
CA GLU A 148 -11.76 -17.99 22.78
C GLU A 148 -11.33 -17.90 24.23
N CYS A 149 -11.53 -16.71 24.81
CA CYS A 149 -11.27 -16.46 26.22
C CYS A 149 -12.52 -16.67 27.07
N PRO A 150 -12.39 -17.17 28.31
CA PRO A 150 -13.51 -17.27 29.24
C PRO A 150 -14.08 -15.87 29.55
N PRO A 151 -15.36 -15.77 29.96
CA PRO A 151 -15.99 -14.49 30.27
C PRO A 151 -15.15 -13.64 31.23
N GLY A 152 -14.99 -12.36 30.89
CA GLY A 152 -14.19 -11.41 31.67
C GLY A 152 -12.69 -11.44 31.41
N HIS A 153 -12.18 -12.29 30.50
CA HIS A 153 -10.79 -12.26 30.06
C HIS A 153 -10.71 -11.73 28.61
N ALA A 154 -9.67 -10.95 28.32
CA ALA A 154 -9.36 -10.45 26.99
C ALA A 154 -8.15 -11.18 26.41
N LEU A 155 -8.15 -11.43 25.10
CA LEU A 155 -7.00 -12.03 24.41
C LEU A 155 -5.90 -10.98 24.27
N MET A 156 -4.70 -11.26 24.78
CA MET A 156 -3.60 -10.30 24.69
C MET A 156 -3.00 -10.29 23.28
N SER A 157 -3.15 -9.17 22.57
CA SER A 157 -2.86 -9.03 21.13
C SER A 157 -1.41 -9.27 20.73
N SER A 158 -0.45 -9.23 21.66
CA SER A 158 0.98 -9.34 21.34
C SER A 158 1.42 -10.75 20.97
N HIS A 159 0.75 -11.79 21.50
CA HIS A 159 1.11 -13.18 21.20
C HIS A 159 -0.08 -14.14 21.02
N GLY A 160 -1.32 -13.71 21.30
CA GLY A 160 -2.52 -14.52 21.05
C GLY A 160 -2.63 -15.84 21.83
N THR A 161 -1.69 -16.13 22.72
CA THR A 161 -1.60 -17.41 23.45
C THR A 161 -2.19 -17.36 24.85
N GLN A 162 -2.53 -16.17 25.37
CA GLN A 162 -3.00 -16.01 26.76
C GLN A 162 -4.19 -15.07 26.84
N CYS A 163 -5.18 -15.48 27.65
CA CYS A 163 -6.31 -14.67 28.04
C CYS A 163 -6.02 -14.03 29.39
N ILE A 164 -6.09 -12.70 29.45
CA ILE A 164 -5.79 -11.94 30.67
C ILE A 164 -7.05 -11.26 31.19
N LYS A 165 -7.26 -11.36 32.51
CA LYS A 165 -8.23 -10.54 33.23
C LYS A 165 -7.48 -9.59 34.14
N GLN A 166 -7.75 -8.30 33.97
CA GLN A 166 -7.18 -7.24 34.80
C GLN A 166 -8.17 -6.88 35.90
N GLU A 167 -7.74 -7.02 37.15
CA GLU A 167 -8.50 -6.61 38.33
C GLU A 167 -7.80 -5.43 38.99
N TYR A 168 -8.56 -4.40 39.35
CA TYR A 168 -8.04 -3.20 40.00
C TYR A 168 -8.15 -3.33 41.52
N GLY A 169 -7.04 -3.06 42.20
CA GLY A 169 -6.97 -3.02 43.66
C GLY A 169 -6.88 -1.58 44.17
N GLU A 170 -7.21 -1.39 45.44
CA GLU A 170 -7.00 -0.12 46.12
C GLU A 170 -5.54 0.00 46.59
N ALA A 171 -4.95 1.18 46.38
CA ALA A 171 -3.61 1.49 46.85
C ALA A 171 -3.69 2.09 48.26
N ALA A 172 -3.00 1.47 49.22
CA ALA A 172 -2.93 1.98 50.58
C ALA A 172 -1.77 2.97 50.72
N PRO A 173 -1.97 4.12 51.39
CA PRO A 173 -0.87 5.02 51.72
C PRO A 173 0.06 4.35 52.74
N ALA A 174 1.36 4.38 52.47
CA ALA A 174 2.41 3.82 53.29
C ALA A 174 3.55 4.83 53.48
N CYS A 175 4.16 4.79 54.67
CA CYS A 175 5.31 5.62 55.02
C CYS A 175 6.52 4.72 55.28
N VAL A 176 7.71 5.19 54.91
CA VAL A 176 8.95 4.47 55.18
C VAL A 176 9.26 4.60 56.66
N TYR A 177 9.36 3.48 57.36
CA TYR A 177 9.79 3.49 58.77
C TYR A 177 11.13 4.24 58.93
N PRO A 178 11.27 5.19 59.87
CA PRO A 178 10.40 5.46 61.03
C PRO A 178 9.36 6.59 60.84
N ASP A 179 9.07 7.00 59.60
CA ASP A 179 8.08 8.06 59.34
C ASP A 179 6.65 7.57 59.63
N GLU A 180 5.81 8.45 60.17
CA GLU A 180 4.42 8.15 60.50
C GLU A 180 3.46 8.85 59.53
N LEU A 181 2.30 8.26 59.27
CA LEU A 181 1.31 8.87 58.37
C LEU A 181 0.59 10.03 59.09
N SER A 182 0.49 11.19 58.44
CA SER A 182 -0.29 12.33 58.96
C SER A 182 -1.74 11.93 59.24
N PRO A 183 -2.44 12.51 60.22
CA PRO A 183 -3.85 12.20 60.49
C PRO A 183 -4.77 12.43 59.27
N GLU A 184 -4.39 13.30 58.34
CA GLU A 184 -5.08 13.55 57.07
C GLU A 184 -4.79 12.49 56.00
N GLY A 185 -3.78 11.63 56.19
CA GLY A 185 -3.40 10.57 55.26
C GLY A 185 -2.68 11.02 53.98
N ASP A 186 -2.25 12.29 53.90
CA ASP A 186 -1.73 12.91 52.68
C ASP A 186 -0.20 13.11 52.66
N SER A 187 0.44 13.03 53.82
CA SER A 187 1.88 13.22 54.01
C SER A 187 2.44 12.24 55.04
N CYS A 188 3.73 11.93 54.94
CA CYS A 188 4.47 11.20 55.96
C CYS A 188 5.23 12.21 56.83
N LEU A 189 5.02 12.18 58.13
CA LEU A 189 5.67 13.03 59.10
C LEU A 189 6.93 12.33 59.61
N THR A 190 8.06 13.01 59.43
CA THR A 190 9.32 12.60 60.07
C THR A 190 9.66 13.59 61.17
N THR A 191 9.98 13.09 62.36
CA THR A 191 10.43 13.93 63.46
C THR A 191 11.95 14.04 63.37
N ILE A 192 12.45 15.24 63.04
CA ILE A 192 13.89 15.52 63.06
C ILE A 192 14.23 16.40 64.25
N GLN A 193 15.34 16.07 64.92
CA GLN A 193 15.91 16.97 65.93
C GLN A 193 16.46 18.20 65.22
N GLN A 194 15.94 19.37 65.58
CA GLN A 194 16.49 20.66 65.19
C GLN A 194 17.34 21.22 66.32
N GLY A 195 18.39 21.96 65.96
CA GLY A 195 19.13 22.74 66.95
C GLY A 195 18.30 23.90 67.47
N PHE A 196 18.57 24.34 68.69
CA PHE A 196 18.09 25.62 69.18
C PHE A 196 18.75 26.77 68.43
N GLU A 197 17.95 27.77 68.06
CA GLU A 197 18.48 29.04 67.62
C GLU A 197 18.58 29.96 68.83
N TYR A 198 19.75 30.56 69.03
CA TYR A 198 19.96 31.50 70.12
C TYR A 198 19.71 32.91 69.60
N ILE A 199 18.66 33.56 70.09
CA ILE A 199 18.33 34.95 69.72
C ILE A 199 18.50 35.89 70.91
N CYS A 200 18.73 37.16 70.58
CA CYS A 200 18.80 38.23 71.56
C CYS A 200 17.42 38.88 71.72
N PRO A 201 17.08 39.35 72.93
CA PRO A 201 15.92 40.21 73.13
C PRO A 201 16.00 41.47 72.26
N ASP A 202 14.85 42.07 72.01
CA ASP A 202 14.77 43.39 71.39
C ASP A 202 15.67 44.37 72.18
N GLU A 203 16.41 45.23 71.48
CA GLU A 203 17.45 46.15 72.00
C GLU A 203 18.85 45.56 72.25
N TYR A 204 19.05 44.25 72.11
CA TYR A 204 20.38 43.64 72.23
C TYR A 204 20.91 43.15 70.88
N GLU A 205 22.18 43.44 70.61
CA GLU A 205 22.89 42.96 69.42
C GLU A 205 23.59 41.64 69.70
N CYS A 206 23.61 40.75 68.71
CA CYS A 206 24.27 39.47 68.85
C CYS A 206 25.81 39.59 68.78
N VAL A 207 26.49 39.19 69.84
CA VAL A 207 27.95 39.00 69.85
C VAL A 207 28.25 37.61 69.31
N ALA A 208 28.29 37.49 67.98
CA ALA A 208 28.82 36.30 67.33
C ALA A 208 30.35 36.29 67.48
N ARG A 209 30.92 35.23 68.08
CA ARG A 209 32.35 34.97 67.91
C ARG A 209 32.58 34.77 66.42
N SER A 210 33.35 35.67 65.80
CA SER A 210 33.75 35.57 64.40
C SER A 210 34.70 34.38 64.21
N LEU A 211 34.14 33.17 64.24
CA LEU A 211 34.82 31.97 63.79
C LEU A 211 35.07 32.20 62.29
N LYS A 212 36.32 32.52 61.93
CA LYS A 212 36.80 32.77 60.56
C LYS A 212 36.65 31.57 59.60
N LYS A 213 35.75 30.62 59.86
CA LYS A 213 35.47 29.47 59.01
C LYS A 213 34.06 29.56 58.45
N LYS A 214 33.97 29.79 57.14
CA LYS A 214 32.75 29.81 56.33
C LYS A 214 32.01 28.45 56.41
N LYS A 215 31.19 28.24 57.43
CA LYS A 215 30.16 27.19 57.42
C LYS A 215 28.78 27.85 57.25
N LYS A 216 27.92 27.17 56.49
CA LYS A 216 26.65 27.66 55.92
C LYS A 216 25.49 27.81 56.93
N TYR A 217 25.75 27.64 58.23
CA TYR A 217 24.75 27.77 59.28
C TYR A 217 25.07 29.01 60.12
N SER A 218 24.04 29.82 60.42
CA SER A 218 24.16 31.08 61.16
C SER A 218 25.04 30.92 62.41
N PRO A 219 25.98 31.85 62.67
CA PRO A 219 26.78 31.80 63.87
C PRO A 219 25.84 31.85 65.08
N LEU A 220 25.81 30.77 65.87
CA LEU A 220 25.03 30.72 67.10
C LEU A 220 25.40 31.91 67.96
N CYS A 221 24.40 32.68 68.38
CA CYS A 221 24.64 33.84 69.22
C CYS A 221 25.17 33.39 70.58
N SER A 222 26.42 33.74 70.91
CA SER A 222 27.01 33.29 72.18
C SER A 222 26.63 34.18 73.37
N ALA A 223 26.40 35.46 73.11
CA ALA A 223 25.97 36.44 74.10
C ALA A 223 25.29 37.60 73.37
N CYS A 224 24.45 38.32 74.09
CA CYS A 224 23.71 39.48 73.62
C CYS A 224 24.25 40.72 74.32
N VAL A 225 24.54 41.77 73.57
CA VAL A 225 25.10 43.01 74.10
C VAL A 225 24.19 44.19 73.81
N LYS A 226 23.88 44.97 74.84
CA LYS A 226 23.28 46.31 74.68
C LYS A 226 24.39 47.33 74.88
N ILE A 227 24.56 48.22 73.89
CA ILE A 227 25.62 49.23 73.87
C ILE A 227 24.98 50.58 74.18
N GLU A 228 25.21 51.08 75.38
CA GLU A 228 24.82 52.43 75.76
C GLU A 228 25.99 53.38 75.59
N LYS A 229 25.74 54.53 74.96
CA LYS A 229 26.74 55.54 74.65
C LYS A 229 26.51 56.78 75.49
N ALA A 230 27.56 57.25 76.16
CA ALA A 230 27.60 58.52 76.85
C ALA A 230 28.74 59.39 76.29
N GLN A 231 28.61 60.70 76.44
CA GLN A 231 29.69 61.62 76.12
C GLN A 231 30.73 61.59 77.25
N PRO A 232 32.03 61.53 76.93
CA PRO A 232 33.07 61.61 77.94
C PRO A 232 33.15 63.00 78.55
N THR A 233 33.51 63.04 79.83
CA THR A 233 33.93 64.28 80.47
C THR A 233 35.40 64.46 80.16
N CYS A 234 35.70 65.34 79.21
CA CYS A 234 37.05 65.70 78.84
C CYS A 234 37.38 67.05 79.48
N GLY A 235 38.53 67.12 80.16
CA GLY A 235 38.99 68.35 80.75
C GLY A 235 40.44 68.25 81.19
N CYS A 236 41.00 69.41 81.48
CA CYS A 236 42.32 69.53 82.10
C CYS A 236 42.21 69.43 83.63
N PRO A 237 43.27 69.02 84.34
CA PRO A 237 43.30 69.03 85.80
C PRO A 237 42.98 70.43 86.36
N GLU A 238 42.46 70.51 87.58
CA GLU A 238 42.17 71.79 88.23
C GLU A 238 43.39 72.73 88.19
N GLY A 239 43.17 73.98 87.73
CA GLY A 239 44.22 74.99 87.55
C GLY A 239 44.87 75.02 86.16
N GLN A 240 44.37 74.25 85.20
CA GLN A 240 44.82 74.25 83.80
C GLN A 240 43.69 74.59 82.83
N ASP A 241 44.01 75.35 81.80
CA ASP A 241 43.07 75.72 80.72
C ASP A 241 43.29 74.82 79.50
N GLU A 242 42.20 74.34 78.91
CA GLU A 242 42.22 73.57 77.67
C GLU A 242 42.35 74.50 76.45
N PHE A 243 43.33 74.20 75.59
CA PHE A 243 43.42 74.82 74.27
C PHE A 243 43.86 73.82 73.20
N ASN A 244 43.02 73.62 72.18
CA ASN A 244 43.25 72.69 71.06
C ASN A 244 43.62 71.25 71.48
N GLY A 245 42.96 70.70 72.51
CA GLY A 245 43.20 69.32 72.98
C GLY A 245 44.46 69.14 73.83
N PHE A 246 45.10 70.24 74.24
CA PHE A 246 46.23 70.26 75.18
C PHE A 246 45.92 71.12 76.40
N CYS A 247 46.51 70.77 77.54
CA CYS A 247 46.37 71.48 78.80
C CYS A 247 47.57 72.41 79.05
N TYR A 248 47.29 73.64 79.43
CA TYR A 248 48.27 74.66 79.81
C TYR A 248 47.98 75.18 81.21
N GLU A 249 48.99 75.64 81.93
CA GLU A 249 48.80 76.29 83.23
C GLU A 249 47.98 77.60 83.07
N ALA A 250 47.02 77.83 83.95
CA ALA A 250 46.05 78.93 83.81
C ALA A 250 46.74 80.29 83.59
N GLY A 251 46.29 81.03 82.56
CA GLY A 251 46.87 82.32 82.16
C GLY A 251 48.20 82.25 81.38
N THR A 252 48.89 81.10 81.36
CA THR A 252 50.15 80.93 80.60
C THR A 252 49.90 80.96 79.10
N TYR A 253 48.77 80.41 78.66
CA TYR A 253 48.44 80.36 77.24
C TYR A 253 48.22 81.75 76.63
N GLU A 254 47.51 82.63 77.32
CA GLU A 254 47.28 84.02 76.89
C GLU A 254 48.60 84.80 76.77
N PHE A 255 49.52 84.56 77.70
CA PHE A 255 50.87 85.14 77.66
C PHE A 255 51.68 84.61 76.47
N CYS A 256 51.53 83.33 76.12
CA CYS A 256 52.23 82.71 74.98
C CYS A 256 51.65 83.13 73.62
N GLN A 257 50.34 83.40 73.51
CA GLN A 257 49.76 83.93 72.27
C GLN A 257 50.22 85.37 71.99
N SER A 258 50.32 86.22 73.01
CA SER A 258 50.68 87.63 72.83
C SER A 258 52.13 87.86 72.33
N ARG A 259 53.05 86.91 72.53
CA ARG A 259 54.45 87.00 72.05
C ARG A 259 54.70 86.55 70.61
N LYS A 260 53.73 85.92 69.92
CA LYS A 260 53.93 85.38 68.55
C LYS A 260 53.78 86.38 67.40
N GLY A 261 53.72 87.69 67.68
CA GLY A 261 53.45 88.73 66.69
C GLY A 261 54.60 89.71 66.42
N LEU A 262 55.79 89.26 66.02
CA LEU A 262 56.80 90.15 65.40
C LEU A 262 57.46 89.48 64.17
N PRO A 263 57.40 90.11 62.98
CA PRO A 263 57.76 89.50 61.71
C PRO A 263 59.27 89.39 61.50
N GLN A 264 59.70 88.19 61.10
CA GLN A 264 61.06 87.80 60.76
C GLN A 264 61.53 88.53 59.47
N LYS A 265 62.44 89.49 59.58
CA LYS A 265 63.11 90.14 58.43
C LYS A 265 64.58 89.69 58.29
N GLN A 266 64.98 89.58 57.04
CA GLN A 266 66.13 88.85 56.48
C GLN A 266 67.52 89.50 56.73
N ALA A 267 68.56 88.65 56.64
CA ALA A 267 69.97 88.90 56.93
C ALA A 267 70.73 89.85 55.98
N PRO A 268 71.87 90.41 56.42
CA PRO A 268 73.11 90.32 55.61
C PRO A 268 74.42 90.06 56.41
N PRO A 269 75.57 89.80 55.73
CA PRO A 269 76.66 88.96 56.24
C PRO A 269 77.93 89.68 56.77
N ARG A 270 78.65 88.95 57.65
CA ARG A 270 80.10 88.91 57.91
C ARG A 270 80.91 90.24 57.96
N LYS A 271 81.37 90.64 59.15
CA LYS A 271 82.80 90.58 59.60
C LYS A 271 83.05 91.30 60.95
N LYS A 272 83.78 90.59 61.83
CA LYS A 272 84.79 90.99 62.85
C LYS A 272 84.68 92.34 63.59
N GLY A 273 84.74 92.26 64.93
CA GLY A 273 85.60 93.14 65.74
C GLY A 273 85.04 93.64 67.08
N TYR A 274 85.60 93.09 68.17
CA TYR A 274 85.92 93.70 69.47
C TYR A 274 84.85 94.35 70.41
N THR A 275 84.78 93.74 71.61
CA THR A 275 84.64 94.28 73.00
C THR A 275 83.71 95.46 73.30
N ALA A 276 82.75 95.24 74.21
CA ALA A 276 82.76 95.77 75.59
C ALA A 276 81.56 95.24 76.40
N VAL A 277 81.73 95.23 77.71
CA VAL A 277 80.87 94.74 78.81
C VAL A 277 79.54 95.49 78.89
N GLU A 278 78.42 94.81 79.19
CA GLU A 278 77.36 95.39 80.03
C GLU A 278 76.40 94.34 80.63
N LEU A 279 76.14 94.51 81.92
CA LEU A 279 75.27 93.74 82.81
C LEU A 279 73.80 94.13 82.56
N TYR A 280 72.89 93.17 82.35
CA TYR A 280 71.43 93.41 82.44
C TYR A 280 70.70 92.22 83.05
N GLU A 281 69.75 92.54 83.93
CA GLU A 281 68.92 91.66 84.75
C GLU A 281 68.02 90.72 83.92
N GLN A 282 67.92 89.46 84.36
CA GLN A 282 67.14 88.39 83.73
C GLN A 282 65.65 88.51 84.08
N GLN A 283 64.79 88.65 83.07
CA GLN A 283 63.35 88.37 83.21
C GLN A 283 63.11 86.84 83.11
N PRO A 284 62.17 86.27 83.89
CA PRO A 284 61.92 84.84 83.89
C PRO A 284 61.37 84.33 82.55
N GLU A 285 61.99 83.28 82.01
CA GLU A 285 61.53 82.56 80.81
C GLU A 285 60.23 81.77 81.13
N VAL A 286 59.11 82.19 80.53
CA VAL A 286 57.85 81.43 80.60
C VAL A 286 57.86 80.34 79.54
N ASN A 287 57.75 79.07 79.95
CA ASN A 287 57.85 77.90 79.06
C ASN A 287 56.48 77.55 78.44
N CYS A 288 56.29 77.89 77.17
CA CYS A 288 55.03 77.69 76.43
C CYS A 288 54.77 76.24 75.96
N LYS A 289 55.35 75.22 76.62
CA LYS A 289 55.11 73.82 76.27
C LYS A 289 53.83 73.33 76.94
N PRO A 290 52.96 72.59 76.23
CA PRO A 290 51.78 71.99 76.84
C PRO A 290 52.20 71.02 77.94
N LEU A 291 51.46 71.01 79.05
CA LEU A 291 51.71 70.13 80.19
C LEU A 291 51.26 68.69 79.92
N GLY A 292 50.25 68.53 79.05
CA GLY A 292 49.73 67.23 78.65
C GLY A 292 48.60 67.35 77.64
N HIS A 293 48.09 66.20 77.19
CA HIS A 293 46.85 66.11 76.43
C HIS A 293 45.65 66.13 77.36
N VAL A 294 44.50 66.58 76.85
CA VAL A 294 43.22 66.47 77.56
C VAL A 294 42.95 65.00 77.85
N THR A 295 42.72 64.69 79.12
CA THR A 295 42.32 63.36 79.56
C THR A 295 40.80 63.30 79.61
N CYS A 296 40.23 62.37 78.85
CA CYS A 296 38.81 62.08 78.91
C CYS A 296 38.58 60.95 79.91
N THR A 297 37.67 61.16 80.85
CA THR A 297 37.21 60.13 81.79
C THR A 297 35.74 59.83 81.56
N CYS A 298 35.36 58.59 81.85
CA CYS A 298 33.96 58.16 81.83
C CYS A 298 33.51 57.90 83.26
N ASP A 299 32.29 58.28 83.59
CA ASP A 299 31.65 57.86 84.83
C ASP A 299 31.43 56.34 84.82
N LEU A 300 31.62 55.70 85.96
CA LEU A 300 31.26 54.28 86.11
C LEU A 300 29.74 54.14 85.92
N PRO A 301 29.26 53.17 85.11
CA PRO A 301 29.94 51.97 84.64
C PRO A 301 30.47 52.01 83.19
N PHE A 302 30.64 53.21 82.60
CA PHE A 302 31.09 53.35 81.22
C PHE A 302 32.62 53.19 81.08
N SER A 303 33.04 52.66 79.94
CA SER A 303 34.45 52.52 79.56
C SER A 303 34.76 53.38 78.34
N LEU A 304 35.88 54.10 78.36
CA LEU A 304 36.28 54.95 77.23
C LEU A 304 36.70 54.04 76.07
N GLN A 305 35.99 54.12 74.95
CA GLN A 305 36.34 53.40 73.72
C GLN A 305 36.57 54.40 72.58
N GLY A 306 37.81 54.48 72.13
CA GLY A 306 38.24 55.35 71.04
C GLY A 306 39.76 55.32 70.88
N SER A 307 40.23 55.65 69.68
CA SER A 307 41.64 55.85 69.37
C SER A 307 41.74 57.18 68.63
N GLY A 308 41.97 58.28 69.36
CA GLY A 308 42.13 59.62 68.79
C GLY A 308 41.03 60.61 69.20
N GLU A 309 40.69 61.54 68.29
CA GLU A 309 39.83 62.72 68.53
C GLU A 309 38.35 62.42 68.82
N SER A 310 37.89 61.17 68.60
CA SER A 310 36.52 60.76 68.92
C SER A 310 36.52 59.66 69.99
N SER A 311 36.61 60.08 71.25
CA SER A 311 36.42 59.18 72.37
C SER A 311 34.93 59.11 72.73
N THR A 312 34.37 57.91 72.88
CA THR A 312 32.98 57.71 73.35
C THR A 312 33.00 56.84 74.59
N CYS A 313 32.22 57.20 75.60
CA CYS A 313 32.02 56.34 76.77
C CYS A 313 30.98 55.28 76.42
N ILE A 314 31.37 54.01 76.52
CA ILE A 314 30.52 52.88 76.18
C ILE A 314 30.34 51.99 77.40
N HIS A 315 29.09 51.73 77.76
CA HIS A 315 28.70 50.67 78.68
C HIS A 315 28.16 49.50 77.87
N ARG A 316 28.66 48.30 78.17
CA ARG A 316 28.22 47.05 77.53
C ARG A 316 27.50 46.23 78.57
N ASP A 317 26.19 46.12 78.43
CA ASP A 317 25.42 45.15 79.20
C ASP A 317 25.40 43.82 78.44
N LEU A 318 25.84 42.75 79.09
CA LEU A 318 26.00 41.43 78.50
C LEU A 318 25.05 40.44 79.16
N ILE A 319 24.11 39.92 78.38
CA ILE A 319 23.17 38.89 78.81
C ILE A 319 23.35 37.61 78.00
N PRO A 320 23.05 36.42 78.56
CA PRO A 320 23.06 35.18 77.81
C PRO A 320 21.99 35.21 76.72
N ALA A 321 22.29 34.64 75.55
CA ALA A 321 21.32 34.49 74.49
C ALA A 321 20.24 33.46 74.88
N VAL A 322 18.99 33.72 74.50
CA VAL A 322 17.86 32.86 74.84
C VAL A 322 17.70 31.78 73.75
N PRO A 323 17.70 30.49 74.09
CA PRO A 323 17.43 29.44 73.12
C PRO A 323 15.96 29.46 72.73
N ILE A 324 15.69 29.54 71.44
CA ILE A 324 14.35 29.42 70.86
C ILE A 324 14.33 28.21 69.93
N CYS A 325 13.35 27.34 70.17
CA CYS A 325 13.04 26.27 69.25
C CYS A 325 12.12 26.81 68.16
N ARG A 326 12.53 26.71 66.88
CA ARG A 326 11.67 27.05 65.74
C ARG A 326 10.56 26.01 65.49
N GLY A 327 10.68 24.84 66.11
CA GLY A 327 9.69 23.77 66.06
C GLY A 327 8.96 23.61 67.38
N GLN A 328 8.78 22.37 67.82
CA GLN A 328 8.17 22.01 69.10
C GLN A 328 9.24 21.47 70.04
N THR A 329 9.03 21.63 71.35
CA THR A 329 9.91 21.02 72.35
C THR A 329 9.29 19.70 72.78
N ASP A 330 10.04 18.60 72.70
CA ASP A 330 9.58 17.29 73.17
C ASP A 330 9.57 17.21 74.71
N GLU A 331 9.08 16.10 75.28
CA GLU A 331 9.04 15.86 76.73
C GLU A 331 10.43 15.88 77.39
N ASN A 332 11.49 15.68 76.60
CA ASN A 332 12.88 15.67 77.05
C ASN A 332 13.58 17.03 76.90
N GLY A 333 12.88 18.07 76.44
CA GLY A 333 13.46 19.38 76.23
C GLY A 333 14.25 19.54 74.93
N ASN A 334 14.17 18.59 73.98
CA ASN A 334 14.80 18.72 72.68
C ASN A 334 13.92 19.52 71.72
N CYS A 335 14.55 20.38 70.92
CA CYS A 335 13.86 21.02 69.81
C CYS A 335 13.69 20.03 68.66
N ILE A 336 12.44 19.74 68.29
CA ILE A 336 12.09 18.87 67.18
C ILE A 336 11.26 19.63 66.15
N ALA A 337 11.37 19.25 64.89
CA ALA A 337 10.47 19.71 63.84
C ALA A 337 9.92 18.51 63.09
N GLN A 338 8.64 18.59 62.78
CA GLN A 338 7.99 17.66 61.86
C GLN A 338 8.25 18.13 60.43
N VAL A 339 8.87 17.27 59.64
CA VAL A 339 9.06 17.51 58.20
C VAL A 339 8.10 16.61 57.45
N GLN A 340 7.27 17.22 56.61
CA GLN A 340 6.38 16.50 55.70
C GLN A 340 7.19 15.94 54.53
N LYS A 341 7.10 14.62 54.36
CA LYS A 341 7.57 13.86 53.20
C LYS A 341 6.37 13.38 52.38
N ARG A 342 6.63 12.99 51.14
CA ARG A 342 5.60 12.42 50.25
C ARG A 342 5.25 11.00 50.69
N VAL A 343 3.96 10.70 50.68
CA VAL A 343 3.41 9.35 50.90
C VAL A 343 3.80 8.43 49.75
N LEU A 344 4.18 7.20 50.08
CA LEU A 344 4.31 6.11 49.12
C LEU A 344 3.00 5.33 49.08
N TYR A 345 2.74 4.63 47.98
CA TYR A 345 1.54 3.81 47.85
C TYR A 345 1.94 2.37 47.64
N GLU A 346 1.43 1.50 48.51
CA GLU A 346 1.63 0.06 48.45
C GLU A 346 0.34 -0.64 48.03
N CYS A 347 0.50 -1.71 47.26
CA CYS A 347 -0.61 -2.53 46.81
C CYS A 347 -0.84 -3.69 47.78
N ALA A 348 -2.09 -4.10 47.94
CA ALA A 348 -2.43 -5.30 48.71
C ALA A 348 -1.73 -6.54 48.14
N GLU A 349 -1.56 -7.57 48.97
CA GLU A 349 -0.91 -8.83 48.57
C GLU A 349 -1.54 -9.40 47.29
N GLY A 350 -0.69 -9.70 46.30
CA GLY A 350 -1.11 -10.21 44.98
C GLY A 350 -1.46 -9.15 43.94
N PHE A 351 -1.39 -7.85 44.28
CA PHE A 351 -1.48 -6.76 43.31
C PHE A 351 -0.09 -6.17 43.04
N THR A 352 0.15 -5.77 41.79
CA THR A 352 1.39 -5.14 41.34
C THR A 352 1.16 -3.69 40.95
N CYS A 353 2.20 -2.86 41.12
CA CYS A 353 2.16 -1.46 40.73
C CYS A 353 2.47 -1.27 39.25
N ASP A 354 1.45 -1.02 38.44
CA ASP A 354 1.61 -0.90 36.98
C ASP A 354 2.06 0.50 36.56
N VAL A 355 1.40 1.54 37.08
CA VAL A 355 1.69 2.93 36.73
C VAL A 355 1.74 3.78 37.99
N VAL A 356 2.87 4.47 38.17
CA VAL A 356 3.02 5.53 39.17
C VAL A 356 2.70 6.85 38.50
N ASN A 357 1.61 7.50 38.91
CA ASN A 357 1.28 8.81 38.38
C ASN A 357 2.27 9.89 38.87
N LYS A 358 2.22 11.11 38.32
CA LYS A 358 3.09 12.24 38.75
C LYS A 358 2.96 12.59 40.24
N LYS A 359 1.90 12.13 40.91
CA LYS A 359 1.64 12.31 42.35
C LYS A 359 2.15 11.13 43.19
N GLY A 360 2.81 10.15 42.60
CA GLY A 360 3.30 8.96 43.29
C GLY A 360 2.24 7.89 43.56
N ARG A 361 0.98 8.08 43.12
CA ARG A 361 -0.06 7.07 43.33
C ARG A 361 0.14 5.91 42.39
N CYS A 362 0.13 4.73 42.98
CA CYS A 362 0.23 3.48 42.28
C CYS A 362 -1.15 3.03 41.78
N ASN A 363 -1.25 2.63 40.51
CA ASN A 363 -2.40 1.85 40.02
C ASN A 363 -2.15 0.37 40.30
N CYS A 364 -2.75 -0.14 41.37
CA CYS A 364 -2.63 -1.53 41.77
C CYS A 364 -3.47 -2.41 40.86
N VAL A 365 -2.80 -3.31 40.14
CA VAL A 365 -3.46 -4.23 39.22
C VAL A 365 -3.01 -5.65 39.49
N ARG A 366 -3.96 -6.58 39.41
CA ARG A 366 -3.70 -8.02 39.43
C ARG A 366 -4.07 -8.58 38.07
N LEU A 367 -3.11 -9.23 37.43
CA LEU A 367 -3.31 -9.91 36.16
C LEU A 367 -3.51 -11.39 36.42
N THR A 368 -4.67 -11.91 36.06
CA THR A 368 -4.92 -13.36 36.05
C THR A 368 -4.83 -13.85 34.62
N ALA A 369 -3.93 -14.79 34.35
CA ALA A 369 -3.75 -15.40 33.04
C ALA A 369 -4.41 -16.78 33.00
N VAL A 370 -5.17 -17.05 31.95
CA VAL A 370 -5.80 -18.34 31.67
C VAL A 370 -5.50 -18.74 30.23
N GLU A 371 -5.33 -20.03 29.99
CA GLU A 371 -5.13 -20.54 28.62
C GLU A 371 -6.43 -20.41 27.80
N PRO A 372 -6.37 -19.88 26.56
CA PRO A 372 -7.53 -19.82 25.68
C PRO A 372 -7.99 -21.21 25.28
N THR A 373 -9.31 -21.42 25.26
CA THR A 373 -9.88 -22.62 24.64
C THR A 373 -9.86 -22.45 23.12
N LYS A 374 -9.28 -23.43 22.40
CA LYS A 374 -9.31 -23.49 20.94
C LYS A 374 -10.62 -24.13 20.48
N ARG A 375 -11.38 -23.47 19.61
CA ARG A 375 -12.59 -24.04 19.02
C ARG A 375 -12.72 -23.69 17.54
N CYS A 376 -13.48 -24.50 16.81
CA CYS A 376 -13.85 -24.22 15.44
C CYS A 376 -15.00 -23.22 15.38
N ALA A 377 -14.78 -22.08 14.71
CA ALA A 377 -15.84 -21.12 14.43
C ALA A 377 -16.86 -21.69 13.42
N SER A 378 -16.37 -22.47 12.46
CA SER A 378 -17.16 -23.28 11.54
C SER A 378 -16.42 -24.58 11.22
N GLY A 379 -17.18 -25.63 10.88
CA GLY A 379 -16.63 -26.95 10.56
C GLY A 379 -16.38 -27.86 11.77
N GLU A 380 -15.85 -29.04 11.49
CA GLU A 380 -15.50 -30.06 12.48
C GLU A 380 -13.99 -30.07 12.75
N GLU A 381 -13.59 -30.38 13.99
CA GLU A 381 -12.18 -30.48 14.34
C GLU A 381 -11.57 -31.80 13.83
N ARG A 382 -10.53 -31.71 12.99
CA ARG A 382 -9.69 -32.85 12.60
C ARG A 382 -8.23 -32.40 12.55
N GLU A 383 -7.34 -33.16 13.21
CA GLU A 383 -5.87 -32.96 13.14
C GLU A 383 -5.41 -31.51 13.40
N ASP A 384 -5.88 -30.89 14.49
CA ASP A 384 -5.55 -29.50 14.87
C ASP A 384 -6.09 -28.41 13.92
N LYS A 385 -6.93 -28.77 12.94
CA LYS A 385 -7.58 -27.83 12.03
C LYS A 385 -9.10 -27.96 12.09
N CYS A 386 -9.76 -26.89 11.68
CA CYS A 386 -11.21 -26.88 11.50
C CYS A 386 -11.50 -27.16 10.04
N ILE A 387 -12.14 -28.29 9.77
CA ILE A 387 -12.46 -28.74 8.43
C ILE A 387 -13.92 -28.41 8.14
N GLU A 388 -14.13 -27.55 7.17
CA GLU A 388 -15.45 -27.22 6.64
C GLU A 388 -15.59 -27.85 5.25
N ILE A 389 -16.59 -28.73 5.10
CA ILE A 389 -16.91 -29.34 3.81
C ILE A 389 -17.98 -28.45 3.15
N ILE A 390 -17.59 -27.78 2.07
CA ILE A 390 -18.52 -26.97 1.27
C ILE A 390 -18.98 -27.81 0.09
N GLU A 391 -20.29 -28.00 -0.01
CA GLU A 391 -20.91 -28.61 -1.19
C GLU A 391 -21.15 -27.54 -2.27
N GLU A 392 -20.64 -27.79 -3.46
CA GLU A 392 -20.82 -26.93 -4.63
C GLU A 392 -21.58 -27.68 -5.73
N PRO A 393 -22.46 -27.00 -6.49
CA PRO A 393 -23.16 -27.63 -7.60
C PRO A 393 -22.18 -28.01 -8.71
N LYS A 394 -22.46 -29.12 -9.40
CA LYS A 394 -21.74 -29.51 -10.61
C LYS A 394 -21.94 -28.46 -11.70
N ILE A 395 -20.87 -28.14 -12.41
CA ILE A 395 -20.94 -27.28 -13.59
C ILE A 395 -21.29 -28.18 -14.77
N LEU A 396 -22.32 -27.78 -15.52
CA LEU A 396 -22.76 -28.47 -16.73
C LEU A 396 -22.12 -27.78 -17.94
N GLU A 397 -21.15 -28.43 -18.57
CA GLU A 397 -20.46 -27.87 -19.73
C GLU A 397 -20.53 -28.80 -20.93
N CYS A 398 -20.46 -28.19 -22.13
CA CYS A 398 -20.37 -28.96 -23.35
C CYS A 398 -19.01 -29.65 -23.47
N PRO A 399 -18.97 -30.91 -23.97
CA PRO A 399 -17.72 -31.60 -24.21
C PRO A 399 -16.85 -30.85 -25.22
N GLN A 400 -15.55 -31.11 -25.21
CA GLN A 400 -14.60 -30.41 -26.07
C GLN A 400 -14.99 -30.52 -27.55
N GLY A 401 -15.11 -29.37 -28.22
CA GLY A 401 -15.50 -29.28 -29.62
C GLY A 401 -17.01 -29.15 -29.88
N TYR A 402 -17.84 -29.08 -28.84
CA TYR A 402 -19.25 -28.75 -28.93
C TYR A 402 -19.48 -27.31 -28.45
N SER A 403 -20.43 -26.62 -29.08
CA SER A 403 -20.91 -25.30 -28.68
C SER A 403 -22.31 -25.41 -28.09
N GLU A 404 -22.61 -24.55 -27.11
CA GLU A 404 -23.94 -24.48 -26.52
C GLU A 404 -24.90 -23.70 -27.41
N THR A 405 -26.00 -24.32 -27.82
CA THR A 405 -27.10 -23.68 -28.55
C THR A 405 -28.37 -23.76 -27.72
N CYS A 406 -28.93 -22.61 -27.34
CA CYS A 406 -30.12 -22.51 -26.51
C CYS A 406 -31.34 -22.06 -27.32
N CYS A 407 -32.38 -22.90 -27.38
CA CYS A 407 -33.69 -22.57 -27.92
C CYS A 407 -34.74 -22.76 -26.83
N ASP A 408 -35.60 -21.76 -26.59
CA ASP A 408 -36.71 -21.83 -25.63
C ASP A 408 -36.31 -22.28 -24.20
N ASN A 409 -35.14 -21.81 -23.73
CA ASN A 409 -34.51 -22.18 -22.45
C ASN A 409 -33.98 -23.63 -22.36
N ILE A 410 -34.01 -24.38 -23.47
CA ILE A 410 -33.38 -25.70 -23.57
C ILE A 410 -32.04 -25.50 -24.27
N CYS A 411 -30.95 -25.63 -23.52
CA CYS A 411 -29.59 -25.55 -24.04
C CYS A 411 -29.06 -26.94 -24.36
N THR A 412 -28.72 -27.18 -25.61
CA THR A 412 -28.12 -28.43 -26.10
C THR A 412 -26.71 -28.17 -26.60
N CYS A 413 -25.82 -29.15 -26.43
CA CYS A 413 -24.47 -29.06 -26.97
C CYS A 413 -24.48 -29.59 -28.40
N THR A 414 -24.19 -28.73 -29.36
CA THR A 414 -24.18 -29.05 -30.78
C THR A 414 -22.76 -28.91 -31.35
N LYS A 415 -22.40 -29.81 -32.25
CA LYS A 415 -21.19 -29.73 -33.06
C LYS A 415 -21.57 -29.92 -34.51
N THR A 416 -21.27 -28.93 -35.33
CA THR A 416 -21.50 -29.02 -36.78
C THR A 416 -20.28 -29.64 -37.44
N THR A 417 -20.42 -30.83 -37.98
CA THR A 417 -19.41 -31.43 -38.84
C THR A 417 -19.68 -31.05 -40.29
N LEU A 418 -18.63 -30.64 -40.99
CA LEU A 418 -18.73 -30.21 -42.39
C LEU A 418 -18.14 -31.27 -43.31
N ALA A 419 -18.81 -31.51 -44.44
CA ALA A 419 -18.40 -32.41 -45.49
C ALA A 419 -18.55 -31.76 -46.88
N VAL A 420 -17.83 -32.31 -47.85
CA VAL A 420 -17.92 -31.93 -49.27
C VAL A 420 -19.06 -32.72 -49.92
N ARG A 421 -19.68 -32.16 -50.97
CA ARG A 421 -20.69 -32.88 -51.75
C ARG A 421 -20.04 -34.03 -52.53
N GLU A 422 -20.73 -35.16 -52.60
CA GLU A 422 -20.35 -36.30 -53.43
C GLU A 422 -21.00 -36.19 -54.81
N ILE A 423 -20.28 -36.62 -55.83
CA ILE A 423 -20.77 -36.64 -57.21
C ILE A 423 -21.57 -37.93 -57.40
N HIS A 424 -22.88 -37.80 -57.57
CA HIS A 424 -23.74 -38.91 -57.94
C HIS A 424 -24.11 -38.82 -59.43
N CYS A 425 -23.92 -39.93 -60.13
CA CYS A 425 -24.32 -40.05 -61.52
C CYS A 425 -25.81 -40.39 -61.65
N ALA A 426 -26.45 -39.83 -62.67
CA ALA A 426 -27.84 -40.15 -63.00
C ALA A 426 -28.01 -41.68 -63.19
N PRO A 427 -29.20 -42.24 -62.91
CA PRO A 427 -29.44 -43.68 -63.05
C PRO A 427 -29.01 -44.20 -64.44
N GLY A 428 -28.11 -45.19 -64.46
CA GLY A 428 -27.56 -45.77 -65.69
C GLY A 428 -26.27 -45.13 -66.21
N ALA A 429 -25.80 -44.02 -65.63
CA ALA A 429 -24.47 -43.47 -65.86
C ALA A 429 -23.44 -44.04 -64.87
N VAL A 430 -22.17 -44.08 -65.28
CA VAL A 430 -21.03 -44.51 -64.47
C VAL A 430 -20.05 -43.36 -64.29
N SER A 431 -19.31 -43.36 -63.18
CA SER A 431 -18.26 -42.38 -62.93
C SER A 431 -16.95 -42.84 -63.58
N ILE A 432 -16.39 -42.00 -64.45
CA ILE A 432 -15.12 -42.22 -65.12
C ILE A 432 -14.23 -41.02 -64.79
N GLN A 433 -13.14 -41.26 -64.05
CA GLN A 433 -12.19 -40.21 -63.63
C GLN A 433 -12.82 -39.02 -62.88
N GLY A 434 -13.95 -39.23 -62.20
CA GLY A 434 -14.67 -38.19 -61.45
C GLY A 434 -15.82 -37.54 -62.22
N ASP A 435 -15.95 -37.81 -63.53
CA ASP A 435 -17.06 -37.32 -64.34
C ASP A 435 -18.10 -38.41 -64.61
N CYS A 436 -19.37 -38.03 -64.62
CA CYS A 436 -20.46 -38.96 -64.95
C CYS A 436 -20.63 -39.08 -66.47
N ALA A 437 -20.72 -40.31 -66.96
CA ALA A 437 -21.00 -40.58 -68.36
C ALA A 437 -21.89 -41.81 -68.57
N TYR A 438 -22.72 -41.76 -69.61
CA TYR A 438 -23.40 -42.93 -70.14
C TYR A 438 -22.46 -43.67 -71.07
N VAL A 439 -22.36 -44.98 -70.88
CA VAL A 439 -21.50 -45.84 -71.67
C VAL A 439 -22.38 -46.75 -72.52
N SER A 440 -22.17 -46.71 -73.83
CA SER A 440 -22.87 -47.56 -74.79
C SER A 440 -21.90 -48.23 -75.74
N LYS A 441 -22.31 -49.37 -76.32
CA LYS A 441 -21.52 -50.03 -77.37
C LYS A 441 -21.61 -49.21 -78.66
N PRO A 442 -20.51 -49.07 -79.41
CA PRO A 442 -20.56 -48.43 -80.71
C PRO A 442 -21.49 -49.19 -81.64
N SER A 443 -22.13 -48.44 -82.53
CA SER A 443 -22.85 -49.04 -83.64
C SER A 443 -21.90 -49.17 -84.82
N THR A 444 -21.81 -50.36 -85.39
CA THR A 444 -21.11 -50.58 -86.66
C THR A 444 -21.87 -49.82 -87.75
N SER A 445 -21.21 -48.82 -88.33
CA SER A 445 -21.77 -48.01 -89.42
C SER A 445 -20.82 -48.03 -90.62
N CYS A 446 -21.39 -47.89 -91.80
CA CYS A 446 -20.66 -47.80 -93.06
C CYS A 446 -20.75 -46.36 -93.55
N GLU A 447 -19.68 -45.59 -93.44
CA GLU A 447 -19.65 -44.23 -93.99
C GLU A 447 -19.73 -44.31 -95.53
N GLY A 448 -20.89 -43.96 -96.09
CA GLY A 448 -21.13 -43.98 -97.54
C GLY A 448 -21.48 -45.34 -98.16
N GLY A 449 -21.78 -46.37 -97.35
CA GLY A 449 -22.10 -47.72 -97.84
C GLY A 449 -23.22 -48.42 -97.07
N ARG A 450 -23.51 -49.67 -97.43
CA ARG A 450 -24.45 -50.55 -96.69
C ARG A 450 -23.71 -51.70 -96.02
N LEU A 451 -24.05 -52.00 -94.78
CA LEU A 451 -23.51 -53.16 -94.08
C LEU A 451 -24.14 -54.43 -94.64
N ARG A 452 -23.32 -55.34 -95.17
CA ARG A 452 -23.78 -56.62 -95.71
C ARG A 452 -22.91 -57.73 -95.13
N GLY A 453 -23.40 -58.38 -94.08
CA GLY A 453 -22.59 -59.29 -93.26
C GLY A 453 -21.67 -58.50 -92.33
N GLU A 454 -20.39 -58.87 -92.26
CA GLU A 454 -19.37 -58.21 -91.43
C GLU A 454 -18.60 -57.11 -92.18
N LYS A 455 -18.97 -56.80 -93.43
CA LYS A 455 -18.28 -55.82 -94.26
C LYS A 455 -19.20 -54.72 -94.76
N CYS A 456 -18.64 -53.53 -94.89
CA CYS A 456 -19.29 -52.40 -95.54
C CYS A 456 -19.07 -52.49 -97.05
N ILE A 457 -20.17 -52.45 -97.81
CA ILE A 457 -20.12 -52.43 -99.26
C ILE A 457 -20.54 -51.06 -99.76
N GLN A 458 -19.64 -50.37 -100.44
CA GLN A 458 -19.94 -49.15 -101.19
C GLN A 458 -19.92 -49.49 -102.69
N ASP A 459 -21.07 -49.29 -103.33
CA ASP A 459 -21.26 -49.56 -104.75
C ASP A 459 -20.96 -48.27 -105.54
N PHE A 460 -19.84 -48.24 -106.27
CA PHE A 460 -19.51 -47.15 -107.18
C PHE A 460 -20.13 -47.42 -108.54
N MET A 461 -21.04 -46.56 -108.98
CA MET A 461 -21.73 -46.68 -110.26
C MET A 461 -21.09 -45.77 -111.30
N VAL A 462 -20.76 -46.34 -112.46
CA VAL A 462 -20.20 -45.63 -113.61
C VAL A 462 -20.99 -46.05 -114.86
N PRO A 463 -21.29 -45.13 -115.80
CA PRO A 463 -21.97 -45.49 -117.05
C PRO A 463 -21.12 -46.45 -117.90
N PRO A 464 -21.75 -47.40 -118.62
CA PRO A 464 -21.04 -48.32 -119.51
C PRO A 464 -20.49 -47.65 -120.76
N LEU A 465 -19.38 -48.16 -121.28
CA LEU A 465 -18.84 -47.73 -122.57
C LEU A 465 -19.51 -48.56 -123.68
N CYS A 466 -20.40 -47.91 -124.43
CA CYS A 466 -21.10 -48.50 -125.57
C CYS A 466 -20.45 -48.01 -126.86
N GLY A 467 -19.82 -48.92 -127.61
CA GLY A 467 -19.15 -48.66 -128.88
C GLY A 467 -19.85 -49.30 -130.08
#